data_AF-A0A7C7N747-F1
#
_entry.id   AF-A0A7C7N747-F1
#
_cell.length_a   1.000
_cell.length_b   1.000
_cell.length_c   1.000
_cell.angle_alpha   90.00
_cell.angle_beta   90.00
_cell.angle_gamma   90.00
#
_symmetry.space_group_name_H-M   'P 1'
#
loop_
_entity.id
_entity.type
_entity.pdbx_description
1 polymer ?
#
loop_
_entity_poly.entity_id
_entity_poly.type
_entity_poly.pdbx_seq_one_letter_code
_entity_poly.pdbx_strand_id
1 'polypeptide(L)'
;MKNKIDYVRHINRICDVLAATYFMPFASQAVFLRSDSKWANDFKVSFEDLRDGWATQTTLLHPYTTLDLGSGDETYVRPEDYNEDWRSQLDKVTAQEHRDDVLEITDADIERLEKKMRVIRWMAAILFPRGVGFRIRELELHFSPWTGRVTRGGGAGSFTLNVPAQALKDVLQYGYFGDLGTTMFTIVNLNSRTRPVFVYLFIMVLTLHDRNHIAGVNKFARWAMSVFHNRSWNIPSHSG
;
A
#
# COMPACT_ATOMS: atom_id res chain seq x y z
N MET A 1 -11.54 -11.45 4.40
CA MET A 1 -11.27 -12.52 3.42
C MET A 1 -10.42 -13.54 4.12
N LYS A 2 -10.85 -14.80 4.18
CA LYS A 2 -10.12 -15.87 4.86
C LYS A 2 -9.34 -16.76 3.89
N ASN A 3 -9.69 -16.73 2.59
CA ASN A 3 -9.07 -17.49 1.52
C ASN A 3 -9.02 -16.64 0.22
N LYS A 4 -8.09 -16.95 -0.70
CA LYS A 4 -7.95 -16.34 -2.03
C LYS A 4 -9.27 -16.34 -2.81
N ILE A 5 -10.06 -17.41 -2.72
CA ILE A 5 -11.36 -17.49 -3.39
C ILE A 5 -12.36 -16.43 -2.90
N ASP A 6 -12.28 -15.99 -1.64
CA ASP A 6 -13.14 -14.91 -1.13
C ASP A 6 -12.81 -13.59 -1.80
N TYR A 7 -11.53 -13.36 -2.14
CA TYR A 7 -11.11 -12.21 -2.91
C TYR A 7 -11.68 -12.25 -4.32
N VAL A 8 -11.57 -13.39 -5.02
CA VAL A 8 -12.11 -13.54 -6.38
C VAL A 8 -13.63 -13.30 -6.40
N ARG A 9 -14.37 -13.86 -5.45
CA ARG A 9 -15.82 -13.60 -5.30
C ARG A 9 -16.13 -12.13 -5.04
N HIS A 10 -15.30 -11.46 -4.24
CA HIS A 10 -15.45 -10.04 -3.97
C HIS A 10 -15.25 -9.20 -5.24
N ILE A 11 -14.24 -9.54 -6.05
CA ILE A 11 -13.99 -8.90 -7.34
C ILE A 11 -15.14 -9.15 -8.32
N ASN A 12 -15.61 -10.40 -8.49
CA ASN A 12 -16.77 -10.71 -9.33
C ASN A 12 -17.98 -9.82 -8.98
N ARG A 13 -18.27 -9.68 -7.67
CA ARG A 13 -19.37 -8.82 -7.21
C ARG A 13 -19.16 -7.35 -7.55
N ILE A 14 -17.93 -6.85 -7.47
CA ILE A 14 -17.61 -5.46 -7.85
C ILE A 14 -17.82 -5.29 -9.36
N CYS A 15 -17.34 -6.23 -10.17
CA CYS A 15 -17.53 -6.24 -11.61
C CYS A 15 -19.02 -6.22 -12.00
N ASP A 16 -19.84 -7.04 -11.34
CA ASP A 16 -21.30 -7.06 -11.55
C ASP A 16 -21.95 -5.72 -11.19
N VAL A 17 -21.59 -5.14 -10.03
CA VAL A 17 -22.15 -3.87 -9.55
C VAL A 17 -21.75 -2.70 -10.46
N LEU A 18 -20.54 -2.73 -11.00
CA LEU A 18 -20.05 -1.71 -11.93
C LEU A 18 -20.44 -1.98 -13.38
N ALA A 19 -21.07 -3.13 -13.65
CA ALA A 19 -21.34 -3.64 -14.99
C ALA A 19 -20.11 -3.54 -15.92
N ALA A 20 -18.96 -3.95 -15.39
CA ALA A 20 -17.69 -3.85 -16.11
C ALA A 20 -17.69 -4.79 -17.33
N THR A 21 -17.25 -4.30 -18.48
CA THR A 21 -17.02 -5.15 -19.66
C THR A 21 -15.74 -5.97 -19.52
N TYR A 22 -14.68 -5.34 -19.02
CA TYR A 22 -13.36 -5.95 -18.87
C TYR A 22 -12.84 -5.79 -17.44
N PHE A 23 -12.16 -6.82 -16.95
CA PHE A 23 -11.38 -6.76 -15.74
C PHE A 23 -9.92 -7.03 -16.06
N MET A 24 -9.05 -6.05 -15.79
CA MET A 24 -7.61 -6.19 -15.91
C MET A 24 -7.01 -6.47 -14.52
N PRO A 25 -6.38 -7.64 -14.29
CA PRO A 25 -5.72 -7.92 -13.03
C PRO A 25 -4.49 -7.01 -12.87
N PHE A 26 -4.54 -6.08 -11.92
CA PHE A 26 -3.43 -5.16 -11.64
C PHE A 26 -2.65 -5.58 -10.38
N ALA A 27 -1.32 -5.58 -10.49
CA ALA A 27 -0.33 -5.65 -9.41
C ALA A 27 -0.23 -6.91 -8.53
N SER A 28 -1.12 -7.89 -8.63
CA SER A 28 -1.10 -9.11 -7.79
C SER A 28 -0.24 -10.26 -8.33
N GLN A 29 0.54 -10.04 -9.39
CA GLN A 29 1.41 -11.08 -9.98
C GLN A 29 2.87 -11.02 -9.53
N ALA A 30 3.28 -10.04 -8.73
CA ALA A 30 4.64 -9.97 -8.20
C ALA A 30 4.96 -11.20 -7.32
N VAL A 31 6.22 -11.63 -7.32
CA VAL A 31 6.75 -12.64 -6.40
C VAL A 31 7.80 -11.96 -5.53
N PHE A 32 7.59 -12.00 -4.22
CA PHE A 32 8.49 -11.39 -3.25
C PHE A 32 9.58 -12.38 -2.83
N LEU A 33 10.84 -12.03 -3.08
CA LEU A 33 11.97 -12.92 -2.80
C LEU A 33 12.72 -12.55 -1.52
N ARG A 34 12.65 -11.29 -1.07
CA ARG A 34 13.28 -10.83 0.18
C ARG A 34 12.62 -11.48 1.39
N SER A 35 13.41 -11.77 2.41
CA SER A 35 12.99 -12.38 3.68
C SER A 35 11.86 -11.60 4.39
N ASP A 36 11.91 -10.27 4.35
CA ASP A 36 10.95 -9.35 4.99
C ASP A 36 9.60 -9.18 4.26
N SER A 37 9.48 -9.68 3.03
CA SER A 37 8.28 -9.55 2.19
C SER A 37 7.81 -10.88 1.60
N LYS A 38 8.62 -11.95 1.66
CA LYS A 38 8.28 -13.28 1.14
C LYS A 38 6.98 -13.84 1.72
N TRP A 39 6.63 -13.48 2.96
CA TRP A 39 5.36 -13.84 3.60
C TRP A 39 4.13 -13.37 2.80
N ALA A 40 4.25 -12.28 2.02
CA ALA A 40 3.14 -11.74 1.24
C ALA A 40 2.72 -12.67 0.09
N ASN A 41 3.62 -13.55 -0.37
CA ASN A 41 3.32 -14.52 -1.44
C ASN A 41 2.19 -15.48 -1.06
N ASP A 42 2.02 -15.80 0.23
CA ASP A 42 0.96 -16.71 0.69
C ASP A 42 -0.44 -16.09 0.49
N PHE A 43 -0.51 -14.75 0.46
CA PHE A 43 -1.74 -13.98 0.25
C PHE A 43 -1.93 -13.54 -1.20
N LYS A 44 -0.96 -13.84 -2.08
CA LYS A 44 -1.00 -13.49 -3.50
C LYS A 44 -2.15 -14.22 -4.20
N VAL A 45 -2.97 -13.47 -4.94
CA VAL A 45 -3.98 -14.03 -5.84
C VAL A 45 -3.39 -14.08 -7.24
N SER A 46 -3.14 -15.29 -7.73
CA SER A 46 -2.60 -15.54 -9.07
C SER A 46 -3.66 -15.34 -10.16
N PHE A 47 -3.22 -15.29 -11.42
CA PHE A 47 -4.15 -15.24 -12.53
C PHE A 47 -4.96 -16.54 -12.62
N GLU A 48 -4.33 -17.67 -12.29
CA GLU A 48 -4.98 -18.97 -12.20
C GLU A 48 -6.07 -18.97 -11.13
N ASP A 49 -5.80 -18.41 -9.94
CA ASP A 49 -6.83 -18.25 -8.89
C ASP A 49 -8.04 -17.44 -9.39
N LEU A 50 -7.79 -16.35 -10.11
CA LEU A 50 -8.85 -15.51 -10.70
C LEU A 50 -9.64 -16.28 -11.75
N ARG A 51 -8.96 -16.92 -12.70
CA ARG A 51 -9.55 -17.68 -13.80
C ARG A 51 -10.42 -18.82 -13.27
N ASP A 52 -9.91 -19.58 -12.32
CA ASP A 52 -10.60 -20.76 -11.78
C ASP A 52 -11.83 -20.36 -10.94
N GLY A 53 -11.82 -19.17 -10.33
CA GLY A 53 -12.94 -18.62 -9.56
C GLY A 53 -13.81 -17.61 -10.31
N TRP A 54 -13.58 -17.40 -11.61
CA TRP A 54 -14.24 -16.34 -12.37
C TRP A 54 -15.70 -16.70 -12.66
N ALA A 55 -16.62 -15.88 -12.18
CA ALA A 55 -18.06 -16.19 -12.22
C ALA A 55 -18.89 -14.91 -12.41
N THR A 56 -18.57 -14.15 -13.45
CA THR A 56 -19.26 -12.91 -13.85
C THR A 56 -19.29 -12.83 -15.39
N GLN A 57 -20.13 -11.94 -15.94
CA GLN A 57 -20.19 -11.65 -17.38
C GLN A 57 -19.02 -10.78 -17.86
N THR A 58 -18.29 -10.15 -16.94
CA THR A 58 -17.09 -9.37 -17.25
C THR A 58 -16.00 -10.27 -17.83
N THR A 59 -15.37 -9.86 -18.92
CA THR A 59 -14.23 -10.56 -19.51
C THR A 59 -13.00 -10.38 -18.62
N LEU A 60 -12.44 -11.50 -18.14
CA LEU A 60 -11.16 -11.51 -17.44
C LEU A 60 -10.02 -11.41 -18.44
N LEU A 61 -9.32 -10.27 -18.46
CA LEU A 61 -8.15 -10.06 -19.31
C LEU A 61 -6.93 -10.81 -18.76
N HIS A 62 -6.08 -11.30 -19.66
CA HIS A 62 -4.79 -11.87 -19.29
C HIS A 62 -3.84 -10.81 -18.71
N PRO A 63 -2.82 -11.19 -17.90
CA PRO A 63 -1.72 -10.29 -17.55
C PRO A 63 -1.02 -9.77 -18.80
N TYR A 64 -0.49 -8.54 -18.74
CA TYR A 64 0.19 -7.89 -19.87
C TYR A 64 -0.65 -7.80 -21.16
N THR A 65 -1.98 -7.59 -20.99
CA THR A 65 -2.89 -7.36 -22.11
C THR A 65 -2.75 -5.94 -22.67
N THR A 66 -2.70 -5.84 -24.00
CA THR A 66 -2.98 -4.64 -24.77
C THR A 66 -4.42 -4.72 -25.27
N LEU A 67 -5.24 -3.74 -24.90
CA LEU A 67 -6.64 -3.64 -25.29
C LEU A 67 -6.85 -2.40 -26.16
N ASP A 68 -7.39 -2.59 -27.37
CA ASP A 68 -7.87 -1.49 -28.19
C ASP A 68 -9.26 -1.04 -27.68
N LEU A 69 -9.37 0.21 -27.25
CA LEU A 69 -10.60 0.72 -26.63
C LEU A 69 -11.73 1.00 -27.65
N GLY A 70 -11.43 1.07 -28.94
CA GLY A 70 -12.43 1.33 -29.98
C GLY A 70 -13.11 0.05 -30.48
N SER A 71 -12.31 -0.99 -30.72
CA SER A 71 -12.75 -2.30 -31.21
C SER A 71 -13.04 -3.30 -30.08
N GLY A 72 -12.37 -3.15 -28.94
CA GLY A 72 -12.35 -4.16 -27.88
C GLY A 72 -11.39 -5.32 -28.14
N ASP A 73 -10.60 -5.25 -29.23
CA ASP A 73 -9.64 -6.30 -29.56
C ASP A 73 -8.52 -6.35 -28.52
N GLU A 74 -8.19 -7.57 -28.08
CA GLU A 74 -7.16 -7.83 -27.09
C GLU A 74 -6.01 -8.67 -27.65
N THR A 75 -4.80 -8.35 -27.20
CA THR A 75 -3.61 -9.19 -27.37
C THR A 75 -2.88 -9.25 -26.04
N TYR A 76 -2.19 -10.35 -25.75
CA TYR A 76 -1.46 -10.49 -24.50
C TYR A 76 -0.14 -11.24 -24.70
N VAL A 77 0.81 -10.97 -23.80
CA VAL A 77 2.07 -11.72 -23.72
C VAL A 77 1.78 -13.09 -23.10
N ARG A 78 2.24 -14.17 -23.70
CA ARG A 78 1.94 -15.51 -23.17
C ARG A 78 2.65 -15.75 -21.84
N PRO A 79 2.07 -16.55 -20.92
CA PRO A 79 2.67 -16.85 -19.63
C PRO A 79 4.13 -17.33 -19.70
N GLU A 80 4.46 -18.12 -20.71
CA GLU A 80 5.81 -18.67 -20.90
C GLU A 80 6.85 -17.59 -21.22
N ASP A 81 6.41 -16.45 -21.77
CA ASP A 81 7.28 -15.36 -22.21
C ASP A 81 7.55 -14.32 -21.11
N TYR A 82 6.80 -14.34 -20.00
CA TYR A 82 7.00 -13.42 -18.86
C TYR A 82 7.25 -14.11 -17.51
N ASN A 83 7.04 -15.43 -17.41
CA ASN A 83 7.39 -16.19 -16.21
C ASN A 83 8.88 -16.57 -16.22
N GLU A 84 9.76 -15.60 -16.00
CA GLU A 84 11.19 -15.87 -15.80
C GLU A 84 11.44 -16.74 -14.55
N ASP A 85 12.49 -17.57 -14.56
CA ASP A 85 12.92 -18.30 -13.37
C ASP A 85 13.38 -17.30 -12.30
N TRP A 86 12.58 -17.17 -11.23
CA TRP A 86 12.83 -16.28 -10.11
C TRP A 86 14.22 -16.50 -9.47
N ARG A 87 14.80 -17.71 -9.62
CA ARG A 87 16.15 -18.01 -9.13
C ARG A 87 17.21 -17.11 -9.76
N SER A 88 17.00 -16.64 -10.99
CA SER A 88 17.89 -15.70 -11.67
C SER A 88 18.01 -14.33 -10.96
N GLN A 89 17.06 -14.02 -10.06
CA GLN A 89 17.05 -12.76 -9.31
C GLN A 89 17.63 -12.91 -7.89
N LEU A 90 17.95 -14.13 -7.44
CA LEU A 90 18.41 -14.38 -6.07
C LEU A 90 19.65 -13.59 -5.70
N ASP A 91 20.66 -13.55 -6.56
CA ASP A 91 21.90 -12.81 -6.29
C ASP A 91 21.64 -11.32 -6.09
N LYS A 92 20.74 -10.74 -6.90
CA LYS A 92 20.34 -9.33 -6.76
C LYS A 92 19.59 -9.09 -5.45
N VAL A 93 18.73 -10.02 -5.05
CA VAL A 93 17.96 -9.95 -3.79
C VAL A 93 18.90 -10.02 -2.61
N THR A 94 19.81 -10.99 -2.57
CA THR A 94 20.81 -11.12 -1.49
C THR A 94 21.71 -9.90 -1.39
N ALA A 95 22.17 -9.35 -2.52
CA ALA A 95 22.94 -8.11 -2.53
C ALA A 95 22.14 -6.92 -1.98
N GLN A 96 20.83 -6.84 -2.28
CA GLN A 96 19.97 -5.77 -1.78
C GLN A 96 19.68 -5.91 -0.29
N GLU A 97 19.43 -7.12 0.21
CA GLU A 97 19.25 -7.39 1.64
C GLU A 97 20.51 -7.06 2.42
N HIS A 98 21.69 -7.43 1.91
CA HIS A 98 22.95 -7.06 2.53
C HIS A 98 23.15 -5.54 2.61
N ARG A 99 22.80 -4.79 1.54
CA ARG A 99 22.83 -3.33 1.56
C ARG A 99 21.91 -2.75 2.64
N ASP A 100 20.72 -3.31 2.81
CA ASP A 100 19.75 -2.88 3.82
C ASP A 100 20.24 -3.23 5.24
N ASP A 101 20.95 -4.36 5.39
CA ASP A 101 21.49 -4.83 6.66
C ASP A 101 22.66 -3.99 7.20
N VAL A 102 23.40 -3.31 6.33
CA VAL A 102 24.50 -2.43 6.76
C VAL A 102 24.07 -0.96 6.82
N LEU A 103 22.82 -0.66 6.50
CA LEU A 103 22.30 0.69 6.42
C LEU A 103 21.89 1.22 7.81
N GLU A 104 22.52 2.31 8.22
CA GLU A 104 22.28 2.93 9.52
C GLU A 104 21.23 4.04 9.45
N ILE A 105 20.27 4.01 10.38
CA ILE A 105 19.32 5.10 10.61
C ILE A 105 19.96 6.14 11.52
N THR A 106 20.20 7.34 10.98
CA THR A 106 20.91 8.43 11.66
C THR A 106 19.96 9.31 12.49
N ASP A 107 20.52 10.17 13.35
CA ASP A 107 19.72 11.19 14.06
C ASP A 107 18.98 12.13 13.10
N ALA A 108 19.59 12.49 11.97
CA ALA A 108 18.96 13.32 10.96
C ALA A 108 17.73 12.64 10.33
N ASP A 109 17.76 11.30 10.19
CA ASP A 109 16.61 10.53 9.72
C ASP A 109 15.47 10.54 10.76
N ILE A 110 15.81 10.42 12.05
CA ILE A 110 14.83 10.50 13.15
C ILE A 110 14.19 11.90 13.20
N GLU A 111 14.97 12.97 13.05
CA GLU A 111 14.45 14.34 12.99
C GLU A 111 13.51 14.55 11.81
N ARG A 112 13.83 13.98 10.63
CA ARG A 112 12.95 14.00 9.46
C ARG A 112 11.65 13.25 9.71
N LEU A 113 11.74 12.06 10.32
CA LEU A 113 10.57 11.27 10.72
C LEU A 113 9.70 12.05 11.70
N GLU A 114 10.29 12.67 12.73
CA GLU A 114 9.57 13.50 13.68
C GLU A 114 8.88 14.68 13.00
N LYS A 115 9.58 15.40 12.12
CA LYS A 115 9.00 16.49 11.33
C LYS A 115 7.81 16.01 10.51
N LYS A 116 7.92 14.84 9.86
CA LYS A 116 6.85 14.26 9.06
C LYS A 116 5.64 13.88 9.92
N MET A 117 5.86 13.26 11.07
CA MET A 117 4.81 12.80 11.98
C MET A 117 4.11 13.97 12.70
N ARG A 118 4.81 15.06 12.97
CA ARG A 118 4.24 16.27 13.59
C ARG A 118 3.08 16.88 12.81
N VAL A 119 3.09 16.73 11.47
CA VAL A 119 2.00 17.18 10.59
C VAL A 119 0.65 16.61 11.02
N ILE A 120 0.63 15.34 11.40
CA ILE A 120 -0.60 14.61 11.72
C ILE A 120 -0.81 14.44 13.22
N ARG A 121 -0.02 15.14 14.06
CA ARG A 121 0.02 14.89 15.51
C ARG A 121 -1.34 14.93 16.18
N TRP A 122 -2.21 15.86 15.79
CA TRP A 122 -3.51 16.05 16.42
C TRP A 122 -4.48 14.93 16.05
N MET A 123 -4.52 14.55 14.78
CA MET A 123 -5.28 13.38 14.35
C MET A 123 -4.74 12.12 15.05
N ALA A 124 -3.42 11.97 15.10
CA ALA A 124 -2.78 10.84 15.76
C ALA A 124 -3.06 10.82 17.27
N ALA A 125 -3.16 11.97 17.95
CA ALA A 125 -3.50 12.02 19.36
C ALA A 125 -4.91 11.49 19.64
N ILE A 126 -5.86 11.72 18.73
CA ILE A 126 -7.24 11.26 18.84
C ILE A 126 -7.35 9.78 18.50
N LEU A 127 -6.80 9.36 17.36
CA LEU A 127 -6.95 8.00 16.84
C LEU A 127 -5.99 7.01 17.52
N PHE A 128 -4.81 7.48 17.89
CA PHE A 128 -3.69 6.70 18.41
C PHE A 128 -3.07 7.37 19.64
N PRO A 129 -3.83 7.54 20.75
CA PRO A 129 -3.34 8.30 21.90
C PRO A 129 -2.08 7.72 22.54
N ARG A 130 -1.78 6.43 22.31
CA ARG A 130 -0.54 5.76 22.76
C ARG A 130 0.63 5.93 21.79
N GLY A 131 0.40 6.58 20.66
CA GLY A 131 1.39 6.85 19.62
C GLY A 131 1.57 5.75 18.60
N VAL A 132 2.61 5.91 17.79
CA VAL A 132 2.92 5.03 16.65
C VAL A 132 4.36 4.55 16.81
N GLY A 133 4.54 3.23 16.80
CA GLY A 133 5.86 2.61 16.78
C GLY A 133 6.39 2.46 15.35
N PHE A 134 7.71 2.56 15.20
CA PHE A 134 8.44 2.13 14.01
C PHE A 134 9.50 1.15 14.45
N ARG A 135 9.52 -0.03 13.82
CA ARG A 135 10.55 -1.03 14.03
C ARG A 135 11.35 -1.18 12.75
N ILE A 136 12.65 -0.92 12.85
CA ILE A 136 13.61 -1.03 11.77
C ILE A 136 14.69 -1.99 12.26
N ARG A 137 14.53 -3.28 11.95
CA ARG A 137 15.36 -4.34 12.52
C ARG A 137 15.30 -4.28 14.05
N GLU A 138 16.44 -4.14 14.72
CA GLU A 138 16.54 -3.99 16.19
C GLU A 138 16.27 -2.56 16.68
N LEU A 139 16.25 -1.56 15.78
CA LEU A 139 15.95 -0.19 16.17
C LEU A 139 14.44 -0.01 16.33
N GLU A 140 14.03 0.32 17.56
CA GLU A 140 12.67 0.73 17.87
C GLU A 140 12.59 2.25 18.04
N LEU A 141 11.63 2.88 17.37
CA LEU A 141 11.30 4.29 17.51
C LEU A 141 9.84 4.44 17.92
N HIS A 142 9.55 5.41 18.78
CA HIS A 142 8.20 5.73 19.22
C HIS A 142 7.85 7.18 18.93
N PHE A 143 6.79 7.42 18.16
CA PHE A 143 6.19 8.73 18.00
C PHE A 143 5.09 8.96 19.03
N SER A 144 5.27 9.95 19.90
CA SER A 144 4.26 10.42 20.84
C SER A 144 3.47 11.59 20.26
N PRO A 145 2.17 11.44 19.96
CA PRO A 145 1.39 12.47 19.27
C PRO A 145 1.10 13.68 20.15
N TRP A 146 1.07 13.49 21.48
CA TRP A 146 0.87 14.56 22.45
C TRP A 146 2.05 15.52 22.50
N THR A 147 3.27 14.97 22.47
CA THR A 147 4.51 15.77 22.48
C THR A 147 4.98 16.14 21.08
N GLY A 148 4.53 15.41 20.06
CA GLY A 148 5.01 15.52 18.70
C GLY A 148 6.46 15.04 18.52
N ARG A 149 6.99 14.25 19.46
CA ARG A 149 8.39 13.79 19.44
C ARG A 149 8.53 12.34 19.01
N VAL A 150 9.67 12.03 18.39
CA VAL A 150 10.12 10.66 18.14
C VAL A 150 11.27 10.34 19.10
N THR A 151 11.16 9.25 19.85
CA THR A 151 12.20 8.77 20.77
C THR A 151 12.70 7.41 20.36
N ARG A 152 13.98 7.13 20.64
CA ARG A 152 14.53 5.77 20.56
C ARG A 152 14.01 4.93 21.72
N GLY A 153 13.66 3.70 21.43
CA GLY A 153 12.95 2.84 22.37
C GLY A 153 11.58 3.41 22.75
N GLY A 154 10.86 2.65 23.56
CA GLY A 154 9.51 3.00 23.99
C GLY A 154 8.51 1.93 23.57
N GLY A 155 7.39 1.86 24.27
CA GLY A 155 6.37 0.84 24.03
C GLY A 155 5.82 0.89 22.59
N ALA A 156 5.27 -0.22 22.13
CA ALA A 156 4.82 -0.44 20.75
C ALA A 156 3.69 0.52 20.24
N GLY A 157 3.23 1.46 21.08
CA GLY A 157 2.18 2.42 20.77
C GLY A 157 0.82 1.78 20.54
N SER A 158 -0.06 2.45 19.79
CA SER A 158 -1.32 1.88 19.33
C SER A 158 -1.12 0.87 18.19
N PHE A 159 -0.10 1.06 17.37
CA PHE A 159 0.37 0.11 16.37
C PHE A 159 1.84 0.36 16.06
N THR A 160 2.51 -0.63 15.47
CA THR A 160 3.91 -0.55 15.04
C THR A 160 4.03 -0.87 13.55
N LEU A 161 4.74 -0.02 12.82
CA LEU A 161 5.14 -0.28 11.43
C LEU A 161 6.52 -0.94 11.43
N ASN A 162 6.60 -2.19 10.96
CA ASN A 162 7.88 -2.82 10.68
C ASN A 162 8.24 -2.50 9.24
N VAL A 163 9.32 -1.76 9.05
CA VAL A 163 9.74 -1.23 7.75
C VAL A 163 11.21 -1.55 7.49
N PRO A 164 11.57 -1.90 6.24
CA PRO A 164 12.97 -1.98 5.81
C PRO A 164 13.68 -0.63 5.99
N ALA A 165 14.97 -0.64 6.32
CA ALA A 165 15.72 0.57 6.66
C ALA A 165 15.86 1.50 5.44
N GLN A 166 16.18 0.94 4.29
CA GLN A 166 16.26 1.62 3.00
C GLN A 166 14.91 2.26 2.64
N ALA A 167 13.81 1.52 2.77
CA ALA A 167 12.48 2.05 2.46
C ALA A 167 12.15 3.26 3.33
N LEU A 168 12.46 3.21 4.64
CA LEU A 168 12.30 4.37 5.52
C LEU A 168 13.17 5.55 5.07
N LYS A 169 14.46 5.33 4.76
CA LYS A 169 15.33 6.41 4.27
C LYS A 169 14.79 7.05 3.00
N ASP A 170 14.38 6.25 2.02
CA ASP A 170 13.89 6.73 0.73
C ASP A 170 12.66 7.62 0.93
N VAL A 171 11.67 7.16 1.70
CA VAL A 171 10.46 7.97 1.91
C VAL A 171 10.72 9.25 2.70
N LEU A 172 11.72 9.25 3.60
CA LEU A 172 12.12 10.44 4.34
C LEU A 172 12.93 11.41 3.47
N GLN A 173 13.75 10.89 2.56
CA GLN A 173 14.54 11.68 1.62
C GLN A 173 13.66 12.36 0.57
N TYR A 174 12.73 11.62 -0.02
CA TYR A 174 11.88 12.11 -1.11
C TYR A 174 10.55 12.71 -0.61
N GLY A 175 10.19 12.49 0.65
CA GLY A 175 8.98 13.05 1.25
C GLY A 175 7.69 12.34 0.82
N TYR A 176 7.77 11.04 0.47
CA TYR A 176 6.63 10.21 0.06
C TYR A 176 6.35 9.11 1.09
N PHE A 177 5.99 9.50 2.31
CA PHE A 177 5.78 8.55 3.41
C PHE A 177 4.61 7.59 3.19
N GLY A 178 3.62 7.99 2.39
CA GLY A 178 2.51 7.17 1.95
C GLY A 178 2.94 5.86 1.28
N ASP A 179 4.14 5.82 0.70
CA ASP A 179 4.66 4.62 0.03
C ASP A 179 4.93 3.49 1.02
N LEU A 180 5.22 3.78 2.30
CA LEU A 180 5.28 2.76 3.37
C LEU A 180 3.92 2.12 3.62
N GLY A 181 2.83 2.76 3.19
CA GLY A 181 1.48 2.23 3.23
C GLY A 181 1.20 1.14 2.19
N THR A 182 2.12 0.92 1.26
CA THR A 182 2.02 -0.18 0.30
C THR A 182 2.13 -1.50 1.06
N THR A 183 1.00 -2.21 1.18
CA THR A 183 0.82 -3.37 2.07
C THR A 183 1.65 -4.60 1.70
N MET A 184 2.51 -4.51 0.68
CA MET A 184 3.30 -5.63 0.15
C MET A 184 4.69 -5.77 0.78
N PHE A 185 5.16 -4.79 1.55
CA PHE A 185 6.47 -4.88 2.22
C PHE A 185 6.52 -4.23 3.62
N THR A 186 5.40 -3.70 4.11
CA THR A 186 5.28 -3.16 5.48
C THR A 186 4.36 -4.04 6.30
N ILE A 187 4.88 -4.61 7.40
CA ILE A 187 4.05 -5.33 8.36
C ILE A 187 3.55 -4.35 9.41
N VAL A 188 2.24 -4.31 9.63
CA VAL A 188 1.63 -3.52 10.70
C VAL A 188 1.28 -4.44 11.87
N ASN A 189 1.99 -4.29 12.98
CA ASN A 189 1.60 -4.93 14.23
C ASN A 189 0.57 -4.06 14.95
N LEU A 190 -0.66 -4.55 15.05
CA LEU A 190 -1.71 -3.86 15.78
C LEU A 190 -1.59 -4.18 17.27
N ASN A 191 -1.46 -3.16 18.10
CA ASN A 191 -1.49 -3.32 19.54
C ASN A 191 -2.88 -2.99 20.06
N SER A 192 -3.34 -3.70 21.09
CA SER A 192 -4.61 -3.39 21.77
C SER A 192 -5.86 -3.52 20.86
N ARG A 193 -6.87 -2.66 21.09
CA ARG A 193 -8.16 -2.60 20.34
C ARG A 193 -8.08 -1.76 19.05
N THR A 194 -6.88 -1.48 18.54
CA THR A 194 -6.71 -0.63 17.34
C THR A 194 -7.34 -1.32 16.14
N ARG A 195 -8.29 -0.65 15.48
CA ARG A 195 -8.95 -1.17 14.30
C ARG A 195 -8.07 -0.93 13.06
N PRO A 196 -7.88 -1.93 12.18
CA PRO A 196 -7.06 -1.77 10.96
C PRO A 196 -7.45 -0.57 10.10
N VAL A 197 -8.75 -0.27 10.01
CA VAL A 197 -9.29 0.89 9.26
C VAL A 197 -8.66 2.22 9.67
N PHE A 198 -8.29 2.39 10.94
CA PHE A 198 -7.65 3.62 11.38
C PHE A 198 -6.21 3.70 10.90
N VAL A 199 -5.48 2.59 10.80
CA VAL A 199 -4.13 2.57 10.23
C VAL A 199 -4.19 2.94 8.74
N TYR A 200 -5.18 2.46 8.00
CA TYR A 200 -5.39 2.92 6.62
C TYR A 200 -5.67 4.43 6.56
N LEU A 201 -6.51 4.95 7.45
CA LEU A 201 -6.76 6.39 7.54
C LEU A 201 -5.48 7.18 7.84
N PHE A 202 -4.64 6.69 8.74
CA PHE A 202 -3.34 7.26 9.05
C PHE A 202 -2.45 7.38 7.80
N ILE A 203 -2.30 6.29 7.05
CA ILE A 203 -1.52 6.26 5.79
C ILE A 203 -2.12 7.19 4.74
N MET A 204 -3.45 7.19 4.56
CA MET A 204 -4.13 8.06 3.60
C MET A 204 -3.86 9.54 3.89
N VAL A 205 -3.94 9.94 5.16
CA VAL A 205 -3.70 11.35 5.54
C VAL A 205 -2.24 11.74 5.33
N LEU A 206 -1.28 10.85 5.62
CA LEU A 206 0.13 11.08 5.31
C LEU A 206 0.37 11.23 3.80
N THR A 207 -0.30 10.41 2.99
CA THR A 207 -0.24 10.46 1.52
C THR A 207 -0.82 11.76 0.98
N LEU A 208 -1.95 12.21 1.52
CA LEU A 208 -2.52 13.52 1.18
C LEU A 208 -1.55 14.65 1.52
N HIS A 209 -0.79 14.54 2.60
CA HIS A 209 0.27 15.49 2.90
C HIS A 209 1.43 15.41 1.91
N ASP A 210 1.89 14.22 1.54
CA ASP A 210 2.98 14.04 0.54
C ASP A 210 2.62 14.72 -0.78
N ARG A 211 1.35 14.61 -1.19
CA ARG A 211 0.80 15.27 -2.38
C ARG A 211 0.42 16.74 -2.14
N ASN A 212 0.82 17.31 -1.00
CA ASN A 212 0.62 18.72 -0.65
C ASN A 212 -0.86 19.15 -0.50
N HIS A 213 -1.80 18.20 -0.45
CA HIS A 213 -3.24 18.50 -0.36
C HIS A 213 -3.64 19.08 1.00
N ILE A 214 -2.97 18.67 2.08
CA ILE A 214 -3.28 19.14 3.45
C ILE A 214 -2.23 20.09 4.05
N ALA A 215 -1.33 20.64 3.23
CA ALA A 215 -0.31 21.59 3.71
C ALA A 215 -0.88 22.98 4.09
N GLY A 216 -2.18 23.22 3.90
CA GLY A 216 -2.86 24.43 4.31
C GLY A 216 -4.34 24.44 3.90
N VAL A 217 -5.13 25.29 4.55
CA VAL A 217 -6.60 25.36 4.38
C VAL A 217 -6.98 25.55 2.90
N ASN A 218 -6.29 26.43 2.17
CA ASN A 218 -6.59 26.70 0.76
C ASN A 218 -6.28 25.52 -0.18
N LYS A 219 -5.25 24.72 0.13
CA LYS A 219 -4.92 23.52 -0.66
C LYS A 219 -5.92 22.40 -0.35
N PHE A 220 -6.30 22.27 0.92
CA PHE A 220 -7.29 21.31 1.34
C PHE A 220 -8.67 21.62 0.74
N ALA A 221 -9.12 22.88 0.79
CA ALA A 221 -10.38 23.30 0.19
C ALA A 221 -10.41 23.04 -1.32
N ARG A 222 -9.32 23.35 -2.04
CA ARG A 222 -9.22 23.06 -3.48
C ARG A 222 -9.32 21.57 -3.79
N TRP A 223 -8.62 20.73 -3.03
CA TRP A 223 -8.70 19.28 -3.18
C TRP A 223 -10.10 18.75 -2.82
N ALA A 224 -10.71 19.22 -1.73
CA ALA A 224 -12.05 18.81 -1.35
C ALA A 224 -13.07 19.20 -2.44
N MET A 225 -13.00 20.44 -2.94
CA MET A 225 -13.84 20.91 -4.04
C MET A 225 -13.65 20.08 -5.31
N SER A 226 -12.42 19.68 -5.67
CA SER A 226 -12.20 18.83 -6.85
C SER A 226 -12.78 17.43 -6.67
N VAL A 227 -12.72 16.86 -5.46
CA VAL A 227 -13.39 15.59 -5.15
C VAL A 227 -14.91 15.71 -5.31
N PHE A 228 -15.52 16.80 -4.83
CA PHE A 228 -16.96 17.02 -4.98
C PHE A 228 -17.37 17.31 -6.43
N HIS A 229 -16.55 18.06 -7.18
CA HIS A 229 -16.80 18.35 -8.59
C HIS A 229 -16.70 17.08 -9.45
N ASN A 230 -15.71 16.23 -9.17
CA ASN A 230 -15.51 14.95 -9.85
C ASN A 230 -16.50 13.86 -9.40
N ARG A 231 -17.31 14.07 -8.36
CA ARG A 231 -18.40 13.15 -7.99
C ARG A 231 -19.64 13.27 -8.89
N SER A 232 -19.58 14.10 -9.92
CA SER A 232 -20.53 14.11 -11.04
C SER A 232 -20.36 12.93 -12.02
N TRP A 233 -19.66 11.86 -11.63
CA TRP A 233 -19.71 10.58 -12.33
C TRP A 233 -21.15 10.07 -12.31
N ASN A 234 -21.89 10.38 -13.36
CA ASN A 234 -23.12 9.70 -13.70
C ASN A 234 -22.77 8.23 -13.81
N ILE A 235 -23.16 7.43 -12.82
CA ILE A 235 -23.20 5.97 -12.98
C ILE A 235 -24.05 5.76 -14.24
N PRO A 236 -23.53 5.10 -15.29
CA PRO A 236 -24.32 4.82 -16.47
C PRO A 236 -25.59 4.11 -16.03
N SER A 237 -26.74 4.75 -16.21
CA SER A 237 -28.02 4.07 -16.02
C SER A 237 -28.14 3.07 -17.15
N HIS A 238 -28.05 1.79 -16.83
CA HIS A 238 -28.40 0.74 -17.79
C HIS A 238 -29.89 0.87 -18.12
N SER A 239 -30.18 1.37 -19.31
CA SER A 239 -31.42 1.06 -20.01
C SER A 239 -31.26 -0.32 -20.64
N GLY A 240 -31.70 -1.34 -19.90
CA GLY A 240 -32.02 -2.67 -20.41
C GLY A 240 -33.52 -2.87 -20.38
#